data_AF-A0A833YFH3-F1
#
_entry.id   AF-A0A833YFH3-F1
#
_cell.length_a   1.000
_cell.length_b   1.000
_cell.length_c   1.000
_cell.angle_alpha   90.00
_cell.angle_beta   90.00
_cell.angle_gamma   90.00
#
_symmetry.space_group_name_H-M   'P 1'
#
loop_
_entity.id
_entity.type
_entity.pdbx_description
1 polymer ?
#
loop_
_entity_poly.entity_id
_entity_poly.type
_entity_poly.pdbx_seq_one_letter_code
_entity_poly.pdbx_strand_id
1 'polypeptide(L)'
;MHWQPPPTDWLKLNWDVAIRKTDQKIGVGVVLRDHEGDVLATLMQPVTFCVQPSIAEARGLVTAAGDSMQVVNVVKNSSDQRGILHCMVRDIRVILADTIWDIKHTKRDGNKVAHQLAQQAISLCNGVIHLDNVIPSILSLVMADSHISV
;
A
#
# COMPACT_ATOMS: atom_id res chain seq x y z
N MET A 1 15.11 -8.72 -6.11
CA MET A 1 14.79 -7.49 -6.87
C MET A 1 14.45 -6.45 -5.83
N HIS A 2 15.30 -5.44 -5.72
CA HIS A 2 15.16 -4.37 -4.74
C HIS A 2 14.13 -3.34 -5.21
N TRP A 3 13.74 -2.42 -4.31
CA TRP A 3 12.93 -1.28 -4.71
C TRP A 3 13.68 -0.47 -5.78
N GLN A 4 12.93 0.19 -6.65
CA GLN A 4 13.45 1.04 -7.71
C GLN A 4 12.60 2.30 -7.79
N PRO A 5 13.17 3.47 -8.08
CA PRO A 5 12.39 4.68 -8.29
C PRO A 5 11.46 4.55 -9.51
N PRO A 6 10.35 5.31 -9.56
CA PRO A 6 9.58 5.52 -10.77
C PRO A 6 10.37 6.37 -11.80
N PRO A 7 9.91 6.45 -13.06
CA PRO A 7 10.42 7.44 -14.02
C PRO A 7 10.23 8.88 -13.52
N THR A 8 10.96 9.83 -14.10
CA THR A 8 10.75 11.27 -13.88
C THR A 8 9.29 11.66 -14.12
N ASP A 9 8.78 12.62 -13.34
CA ASP A 9 7.39 13.09 -13.31
C ASP A 9 6.34 12.08 -12.82
N TRP A 10 6.78 10.90 -12.35
CA TRP A 10 5.91 9.92 -11.72
C TRP A 10 6.17 9.84 -10.22
N LEU A 11 5.08 9.63 -9.47
CA LEU A 11 5.13 9.22 -8.08
C LEU A 11 4.88 7.71 -7.98
N LYS A 12 5.58 7.06 -7.04
CA LYS A 12 5.38 5.65 -6.73
C LYS A 12 4.76 5.51 -5.35
N LEU A 13 3.58 4.93 -5.32
CA LEU A 13 2.89 4.55 -4.11
C LEU A 13 3.03 3.04 -3.90
N ASN A 14 3.75 2.67 -2.84
CA ASN A 14 3.88 1.29 -2.39
C ASN A 14 3.00 1.09 -1.16
N TRP A 15 2.27 -0.03 -1.11
CA TRP A 15 1.41 -0.34 0.03
C TRP A 15 1.42 -1.83 0.37
N ASP A 16 1.13 -2.13 1.64
CA ASP A 16 1.05 -3.50 2.15
C ASP A 16 0.07 -3.58 3.32
N VAL A 17 -0.37 -4.81 3.62
CA VAL A 17 -1.23 -5.13 4.75
C VAL A 17 -0.64 -6.23 5.61
N ALA A 18 -0.60 -5.96 6.91
CA ALA A 18 -0.25 -6.92 7.94
C ALA A 18 -1.50 -7.32 8.72
N ILE A 19 -1.66 -8.61 9.00
CA ILE A 19 -2.81 -9.16 9.74
C ILE A 19 -2.29 -9.87 10.98
N ARG A 20 -2.77 -9.45 12.16
CA ARG A 20 -2.55 -10.15 13.43
C ARG A 20 -3.81 -10.91 13.83
N LYS A 21 -3.77 -12.23 13.64
CA LYS A 21 -4.93 -13.11 13.84
C LYS A 21 -5.38 -13.23 15.30
N THR A 22 -4.46 -13.07 16.26
CA THR A 22 -4.74 -13.26 17.69
C THR A 22 -5.77 -12.27 18.23
N ASP A 23 -5.79 -11.04 17.71
CA ASP A 23 -6.72 -9.98 18.12
C ASP A 23 -7.49 -9.36 16.95
N GLN A 24 -7.52 -10.06 15.80
CA GLN A 24 -8.20 -9.62 14.57
C GLN A 24 -7.89 -8.17 14.20
N LYS A 25 -6.61 -7.79 14.28
CA LYS A 25 -6.15 -6.47 13.86
C LYS A 25 -5.53 -6.53 12.49
N ILE A 26 -5.84 -5.52 11.69
CA ILE A 26 -5.22 -5.27 10.41
C ILE A 26 -4.44 -3.97 10.53
N GLY A 27 -3.22 -3.96 10.03
CA GLY A 27 -2.43 -2.75 9.84
C GLY A 27 -2.16 -2.55 8.37
N VAL A 28 -2.30 -1.30 7.94
CA VAL A 28 -2.02 -0.86 6.58
C VAL A 28 -0.79 0.03 6.62
N GLY A 29 0.14 -0.22 5.71
CA GLY A 29 1.28 0.64 5.47
C GLY A 29 1.27 1.17 4.04
N VAL A 30 1.50 2.47 3.88
CA VAL A 30 1.69 3.10 2.56
C VAL A 30 2.91 4.01 2.61
N VAL A 31 3.71 3.99 1.55
CA VAL A 31 4.79 4.95 1.32
C VAL A 31 4.65 5.53 -0.09
N LEU A 32 4.66 6.85 -0.18
CA LEU A 32 4.71 7.61 -1.42
C LEU A 32 6.14 8.14 -1.59
N ARG A 33 6.72 7.87 -2.76
CA ARG A 33 8.05 8.36 -3.13
C ARG A 33 8.06 8.98 -4.51
N ASP A 34 8.97 9.90 -4.73
CA ASP A 34 9.23 10.49 -6.04
C ASP A 34 10.25 9.68 -6.85
N HIS A 35 10.66 10.26 -7.99
CA HIS A 35 11.62 9.70 -8.93
C HIS A 35 13.09 9.72 -8.46
N GLU A 36 13.42 10.53 -7.45
CA GLU A 36 14.73 10.52 -6.80
C GLU A 36 14.79 9.46 -5.68
N GLY A 37 13.62 8.94 -5.30
CA GLY A 37 13.46 7.93 -4.26
C GLY A 37 13.19 8.52 -2.89
N ASP A 38 13.00 9.84 -2.82
CA ASP A 38 12.68 10.55 -1.60
C ASP A 38 11.26 10.24 -1.15
N VAL A 39 11.09 10.09 0.16
CA VAL A 39 9.80 9.81 0.77
C VAL A 39 9.04 11.11 0.96
N LEU A 40 7.96 11.27 0.19
CA LEU A 40 7.07 12.42 0.29
C LEU A 40 6.00 12.23 1.39
N ALA A 41 5.50 11.00 1.53
CA ALA A 41 4.50 10.71 2.54
C ALA A 41 4.51 9.25 3.00
N THR A 42 4.09 9.01 4.23
CA THR A 42 3.78 7.67 4.74
C THR A 42 2.43 7.66 5.45
N LEU A 43 1.74 6.52 5.39
CA LEU A 43 0.53 6.22 6.16
C LEU A 43 0.71 4.92 6.93
N MET A 44 0.36 4.96 8.21
CA MET A 44 0.12 3.78 9.04
C MET A 44 -1.32 3.82 9.52
N GLN A 45 -2.17 2.92 9.02
CA GLN A 45 -3.59 2.90 9.37
C GLN A 45 -3.95 1.59 10.07
N PRO A 46 -4.28 1.61 11.39
CA PRO A 46 -4.91 0.48 12.03
C PRO A 46 -6.34 0.33 11.50
N VAL A 47 -6.74 -0.91 11.24
CA VAL A 47 -8.10 -1.29 10.89
C VAL A 47 -8.50 -2.43 11.83
N THR A 48 -9.46 -2.17 12.70
CA THR A 48 -10.10 -3.21 13.50
C THR A 48 -11.13 -3.94 12.66
N PHE A 49 -11.17 -5.28 12.75
CA PHE A 49 -12.33 -6.07 12.31
C PHE A 49 -13.53 -5.69 13.19
N CYS A 50 -14.26 -4.63 12.83
CA CYS A 50 -15.49 -4.28 13.54
C CYS A 50 -16.53 -3.67 12.61
N VAL A 51 -16.98 -4.45 11.62
CA VAL A 51 -18.33 -4.45 11.03
C VAL A 51 -18.46 -5.79 10.29
N GLN A 52 -19.69 -6.27 10.02
CA GLN A 52 -20.02 -7.50 9.27
C GLN A 52 -18.87 -8.03 8.37
N PRO A 53 -18.55 -9.34 8.39
CA PRO A 53 -17.44 -9.92 7.63
C PRO A 53 -17.29 -9.40 6.19
N SER A 54 -18.41 -9.15 5.51
CA SER A 54 -18.49 -8.55 4.17
C SER A 54 -17.93 -7.12 4.06
N ILE A 55 -18.11 -6.26 5.06
CA ILE A 55 -17.61 -4.86 5.07
C ILE A 55 -16.15 -4.81 5.56
N ALA A 56 -15.76 -5.72 6.45
CA ALA A 56 -14.36 -5.87 6.87
C ALA A 56 -13.49 -6.45 5.76
N GLU A 57 -14.00 -7.43 5.01
CA GLU A 57 -13.43 -7.86 3.73
C GLU A 57 -13.39 -6.71 2.74
N ALA A 58 -14.41 -5.85 2.71
CA ALA A 58 -14.42 -4.70 1.82
C ALA A 58 -13.32 -3.68 2.16
N ARG A 59 -13.26 -3.20 3.40
CA ARG A 59 -12.30 -2.18 3.82
C ARG A 59 -10.88 -2.71 3.94
N GLY A 60 -10.69 -3.92 4.48
CA GLY A 60 -9.38 -4.55 4.59
C GLY A 60 -8.75 -4.85 3.23
N LEU A 61 -9.56 -5.13 2.20
CA LEU A 61 -9.09 -5.44 0.85
C LEU A 61 -8.87 -4.18 -0.01
N VAL A 62 -9.62 -3.08 0.20
CA VAL A 62 -9.29 -1.75 -0.38
C VAL A 62 -7.86 -1.37 -0.03
N THR A 63 -7.41 -1.78 1.16
CA THR A 63 -6.08 -1.49 1.65
C THR A 63 -5.07 -2.62 1.51
N ALA A 64 -5.50 -3.89 1.41
CA ALA A 64 -4.63 -5.06 1.14
C ALA A 64 -4.34 -5.29 -0.35
N ALA A 65 -4.88 -4.45 -1.22
CA ALA A 65 -4.76 -4.53 -2.68
C ALA A 65 -3.32 -4.45 -3.24
N GLY A 66 -2.30 -4.21 -2.40
CA GLY A 66 -0.98 -3.74 -2.84
C GLY A 66 0.01 -4.79 -3.27
N ASP A 67 -0.20 -6.02 -2.86
CA ASP A 67 0.69 -7.12 -3.19
C ASP A 67 -0.07 -8.34 -3.74
N SER A 68 -1.37 -8.20 -4.04
CA SER A 68 -2.15 -9.28 -4.63
C SER A 68 -2.16 -9.17 -6.14
N MET A 69 -1.44 -10.09 -6.80
CA MET A 69 -1.51 -10.27 -8.27
C MET A 69 -2.96 -10.37 -8.77
N GLN A 70 -3.86 -10.95 -7.96
CA GLN A 70 -5.29 -11.02 -8.29
C GLN A 70 -5.93 -9.63 -8.35
N VAL A 71 -5.59 -8.73 -7.42
CA VAL A 71 -6.14 -7.37 -7.42
C VAL A 71 -5.59 -6.56 -8.59
N VAL A 72 -4.28 -6.63 -8.85
CA VAL A 72 -3.67 -6.00 -10.03
C VAL A 72 -4.33 -6.46 -11.33
N ASN A 73 -4.58 -7.76 -11.46
CA ASN A 73 -5.22 -8.33 -12.65
C ASN A 73 -6.68 -7.89 -12.81
N VAL A 74 -7.47 -7.78 -11.73
CA VAL A 74 -8.86 -7.31 -11.82
C VAL A 74 -8.93 -5.81 -12.08
N VAL A 75 -8.04 -5.02 -11.46
CA VAL A 75 -7.92 -3.57 -11.74
C VAL A 75 -7.58 -3.30 -13.20
N LYS A 76 -6.80 -4.16 -13.85
CA LYS A 76 -6.45 -4.00 -15.27
C LYS A 76 -7.48 -4.60 -16.23
N ASN A 77 -8.03 -5.78 -15.95
CA ASN A 77 -8.73 -6.59 -16.96
C ASN A 77 -10.25 -6.68 -16.81
N SER A 78 -10.86 -6.09 -15.78
CA SER A 78 -12.33 -5.91 -15.66
C SER A 78 -13.20 -7.18 -15.87
N SER A 79 -12.68 -8.39 -15.66
CA SER A 79 -13.37 -9.61 -16.13
C SER A 79 -14.34 -10.24 -15.13
N ASP A 80 -14.36 -9.78 -13.87
CA ASP A 80 -15.28 -10.29 -12.85
C ASP A 80 -16.24 -9.20 -12.39
N GLN A 81 -17.53 -9.41 -12.63
CA GLN A 81 -18.60 -8.40 -12.47
C GLN A 81 -19.38 -8.53 -11.15
N ARG A 82 -19.02 -9.48 -10.28
CA ARG A 82 -19.76 -9.73 -9.03
C ARG A 82 -18.81 -9.99 -7.88
N GLY A 83 -18.75 -9.05 -6.93
CA GLY A 83 -18.01 -9.21 -5.69
C GLY A 83 -17.52 -7.90 -5.12
N ILE A 84 -17.23 -7.92 -3.83
CA ILE A 84 -16.67 -6.80 -3.05
C ILE A 84 -15.42 -6.21 -3.72
N LEU A 85 -14.55 -7.06 -4.29
CA LEU A 85 -13.35 -6.65 -5.03
C LEU A 85 -13.68 -5.82 -6.29
N HIS A 86 -14.76 -6.12 -7.03
CA HIS A 86 -15.18 -5.34 -8.20
C HIS A 86 -15.61 -3.92 -7.82
N CYS A 87 -16.38 -3.77 -6.73
CA CYS A 87 -16.78 -2.47 -6.22
C CYS A 87 -15.56 -1.60 -5.87
N MET A 88 -14.52 -2.18 -5.27
CA MET A 88 -13.29 -1.44 -4.96
C MET A 88 -12.52 -1.02 -6.19
N VAL A 89 -12.37 -1.93 -7.16
CA VAL A 89 -11.70 -1.60 -8.41
C VAL A 89 -12.42 -0.46 -9.11
N ARG A 90 -13.76 -0.46 -9.09
CA ARG A 90 -14.55 0.65 -9.62
C ARG A 90 -14.28 1.95 -8.85
N ASP A 91 -14.29 1.92 -7.51
CA ASP A 91 -14.08 3.11 -6.70
C ASP A 91 -12.66 3.68 -6.88
N ILE A 92 -11.64 2.81 -6.96
CA ILE A 92 -10.25 3.19 -7.28
C ILE A 92 -10.18 3.84 -8.67
N ARG A 93 -10.82 3.23 -9.68
CA ARG A 93 -10.85 3.81 -11.04
C ARG A 93 -11.56 5.15 -11.09
N VAL A 94 -12.60 5.36 -10.29
CA VAL A 94 -13.30 6.66 -10.18
C VAL A 94 -12.39 7.71 -9.54
N ILE A 95 -11.72 7.37 -8.43
CA ILE A 95 -10.78 8.28 -7.76
C ILE A 95 -9.64 8.68 -8.68
N LEU A 96 -9.17 7.73 -9.51
CA LEU A 96 -8.06 7.93 -10.43
C LEU A 96 -8.47 8.43 -11.81
N ALA A 97 -9.76 8.71 -12.06
CA ALA A 97 -10.30 8.94 -13.41
C ALA A 97 -9.61 10.11 -14.14
N ASP A 98 -9.24 11.17 -13.40
CA ASP A 98 -8.60 12.37 -13.93
C ASP A 98 -7.07 12.36 -13.77
N THR A 99 -6.48 11.19 -13.49
CA THR A 99 -5.03 11.03 -13.29
C THR A 99 -4.44 9.99 -14.24
N ILE A 100 -3.20 10.19 -14.64
CA ILE A 100 -2.44 9.15 -15.34
C ILE A 100 -1.88 8.20 -14.28
N TRP A 101 -2.24 6.93 -14.34
CA TRP A 101 -1.81 5.92 -13.37
C TRP A 101 -1.41 4.61 -14.05
N ASP A 102 -0.53 3.87 -13.39
CA ASP A 102 -0.25 2.47 -13.68
C ASP A 102 -0.13 1.72 -12.35
N ILE A 103 -0.58 0.46 -12.34
CA ILE A 103 -0.54 -0.41 -11.17
C ILE A 103 0.34 -1.62 -11.46
N LYS A 104 1.35 -1.85 -10.62
CA LYS A 104 2.29 -2.95 -10.76
C LYS A 104 2.41 -3.69 -9.44
N HIS A 105 2.37 -5.02 -9.52
CA HIS A 105 2.73 -5.86 -8.40
C HIS A 105 4.24 -5.74 -8.13
N THR A 106 4.61 -5.45 -6.89
CA THR A 106 6.00 -5.32 -6.46
C THR A 106 6.35 -6.48 -5.54
N LYS A 107 7.37 -7.28 -5.89
CA LYS A 107 7.81 -8.40 -5.04
C LYS A 107 8.18 -7.89 -3.63
N ARG A 108 8.02 -8.73 -2.61
CA ARG A 108 8.33 -8.45 -1.19
C ARG A 108 9.61 -7.66 -0.96
N ASP A 109 10.70 -8.00 -1.63
CA ASP A 109 11.99 -7.33 -1.45
C ASP A 109 11.97 -5.85 -1.83
N GLY A 110 11.14 -5.47 -2.80
CA GLY A 110 10.90 -4.08 -3.20
C GLY A 110 9.71 -3.45 -2.48
N ASN A 111 9.12 -4.08 -1.46
CA ASN A 111 7.97 -3.54 -0.72
C ASN A 111 8.22 -3.47 0.79
N LYS A 112 9.48 -3.61 1.23
CA LYS A 112 9.86 -3.73 2.66
C LYS A 112 9.40 -2.55 3.51
N VAL A 113 9.49 -1.31 2.99
CA VAL A 113 9.05 -0.12 3.74
C VAL A 113 7.54 -0.15 4.00
N ALA A 114 6.73 -0.42 2.97
CA ALA A 114 5.28 -0.55 3.13
C ALA A 114 4.92 -1.69 4.09
N HIS A 115 5.61 -2.82 3.98
CA HIS A 115 5.46 -3.95 4.89
C HIS A 115 5.73 -3.56 6.35
N GLN A 116 6.83 -2.88 6.62
CA GLN A 116 7.18 -2.46 7.98
C GLN A 116 6.20 -1.43 8.54
N LEU A 117 5.71 -0.49 7.72
CA LEU A 117 4.65 0.43 8.11
C LEU A 117 3.36 -0.32 8.47
N ALA A 118 2.98 -1.33 7.68
CA ALA A 118 1.80 -2.15 7.92
C ALA A 118 1.90 -2.91 9.25
N GLN A 119 3.07 -3.48 9.57
CA GLN A 119 3.30 -4.14 10.84
C GLN A 119 3.20 -3.19 12.05
N GLN A 120 3.75 -1.97 11.93
CA GLN A 120 3.66 -0.96 12.98
C GLN A 120 2.22 -0.50 13.20
N ALA A 121 1.46 -0.32 12.11
CA ALA A 121 0.08 0.14 12.13
C ALA A 121 -0.83 -0.76 13.00
N ILE A 122 -0.57 -2.06 13.10
CA ILE A 122 -1.36 -3.01 13.93
C ILE A 122 -1.47 -2.55 15.39
N SER A 123 -0.42 -1.92 15.92
CA SER A 123 -0.33 -1.54 17.33
C SER A 123 -0.84 -0.12 17.61
N LEU A 124 -1.22 0.63 16.58
CA LEU A 124 -1.74 1.99 16.72
C LEU A 124 -3.22 1.98 17.12
N CYS A 125 -3.64 3.03 17.81
CA CYS A 125 -5.05 3.30 18.08
C CYS A 125 -5.73 4.04 16.92
N ASN A 126 -5.00 4.93 16.24
CA ASN A 126 -5.49 5.79 15.17
C ASN A 126 -4.52 5.79 13.99
N GLY A 127 -5.02 6.21 12.82
CA GLY A 127 -4.17 6.42 11.64
C GLY A 127 -3.16 7.55 11.85
N VAL A 128 -1.96 7.36 11.33
CA VAL A 128 -0.88 8.35 11.38
C VAL A 128 -0.36 8.59 9.98
N ILE A 129 -0.24 9.86 9.61
CA ILE A 129 0.35 10.33 8.37
C ILE A 129 1.61 11.13 8.71
N HIS A 130 2.71 10.83 8.03
CA HIS A 130 3.90 11.69 8.05
C HIS A 130 4.11 12.25 6.64
N LEU A 131 4.28 13.57 6.56
CA LEU A 131 4.57 14.31 5.33
C LEU A 131 6.03 14.78 5.36
N ASP A 132 6.69 14.68 4.22
CA ASP A 132 8.04 15.20 3.94
C ASP A 132 9.10 14.82 4.99
N ASN A 133 8.89 13.68 5.66
CA ASN A 133 9.75 13.23 6.75
C ASN A 133 9.84 11.70 6.76
N VAL A 134 11.07 11.19 6.74
CA VAL A 134 11.35 9.77 6.94
C VAL A 134 11.35 9.47 8.44
N ILE A 135 10.42 8.64 8.90
CA ILE A 135 10.38 8.24 10.31
C ILE A 135 11.56 7.31 10.66
N PRO A 136 12.12 7.39 11.89
CA PRO A 136 13.30 6.62 12.26
C PRO A 136 13.14 5.11 12.06
N SER A 137 11.93 4.59 12.25
CA SER A 137 11.67 3.16 12.13
C SER A 137 11.91 2.63 10.72
N ILE A 138 11.66 3.41 9.66
CA ILE A 138 11.84 2.98 8.27
C ILE A 138 13.14 3.49 7.62
N LEU A 139 13.89 4.36 8.32
CA LEU A 139 15.05 5.05 7.75
C LEU A 139 16.07 4.09 7.13
N SER A 140 16.43 3.02 7.84
CA SER A 140 17.40 2.03 7.34
C SER A 140 16.92 1.31 6.09
N LEU A 141 15.62 1.05 5.96
CA LEU A 141 15.04 0.45 4.76
C LEU A 141 15.04 1.41 3.57
N VAL A 142 14.70 2.68 3.81
CA VAL A 142 14.75 3.73 2.77
C VAL A 142 16.18 3.95 2.28
N MET A 143 17.16 3.93 3.19
CA MET A 143 18.58 3.98 2.82
C MET A 143 19.02 2.75 2.02
N ALA A 144 18.58 1.55 2.42
CA ALA A 144 18.89 0.32 1.68
C ALA A 144 18.30 0.31 0.26
N ASP A 145 17.18 1.00 0.04
CA ASP A 145 16.56 1.18 -1.28
C ASP A 145 17.32 2.19 -2.16
N SER A 146 17.98 3.19 -1.57
CA SER A 146 18.69 4.28 -2.27
C SER A 146 20.17 3.97 -2.58
N HIS A 147 20.77 2.98 -1.93
CA HIS A 147 22.16 2.59 -2.14
C HIS A 147 22.43 1.65 -3.33
N ILE A 148 21.48 1.44 -4.24
CA ILE A 148 21.70 0.62 -5.44
C ILE A 148 21.64 1.49 -6.68
N SER A 149 22.74 2.20 -6.91
CA SER A 149 23.17 2.61 -8.25
C SER A 149 24.51 1.94 -8.50
N VAL A 150 24.50 0.88 -9.31
CA VAL A 150 25.69 0.42 -10.05
C VAL A 150 25.28 0.26 -11.49
#